data_AF-A0AAE1HD30-F1
#
_entry.id   AF-A0AAE1HD30-F1
#
_cell.length_a   1.000
_cell.length_b   1.000
_cell.length_c   1.000
_cell.angle_alpha   90.00
_cell.angle_beta   90.00
_cell.angle_gamma   90.00
#
_symmetry.space_group_name_H-M   'P 1'
#
loop_
_entity.id
_entity.type
_entity.pdbx_description
1 polymer ?
#
loop_
_entity_poly.entity_id
_entity_poly.type
_entity_poly.pdbx_seq_one_letter_code
_entity_poly.pdbx_strand_id
1 'polypeptide(L)'
;MSDNIELVRSNKGKLTLCHGGFTYTEHSRNLRLLKIYWRCTERSVCNARIHTNLDEAHLRVLREAKHIGHLPDHRAIEAKKVVQGIKRHAAEHPNEPPQQVREALSASTAMRSGTAL
;
A
#
# COMPACT_ATOMS: atom_id res chain seq x y z
N MET A 1 8.29 13.36 11.04
CA MET A 1 7.16 12.43 10.89
C MET A 1 7.61 11.38 9.91
N SER A 2 7.80 10.14 10.35
CA SER A 2 8.22 9.06 9.46
C SER A 2 7.00 8.58 8.68
N ASP A 3 6.88 8.98 7.42
CA ASP A 3 5.83 8.48 6.53
C ASP A 3 6.01 6.96 6.34
N ASN A 4 4.95 6.21 6.66
CA ASN A 4 4.94 4.75 6.59
C ASN A 4 4.88 4.28 5.12
N ILE A 5 5.73 3.32 4.75
CA ILE A 5 5.85 2.76 3.41
C ILE A 5 5.35 1.31 3.39
N GLU A 6 4.40 1.01 2.51
CA GLU A 6 3.76 -0.31 2.45
C GLU A 6 3.44 -0.76 1.02
N LEU A 7 3.45 -2.07 0.79
CA LEU A 7 3.01 -2.68 -0.47
C LEU A 7 1.62 -3.30 -0.29
N VAL A 8 0.72 -2.96 -1.20
CA VAL A 8 -0.65 -3.49 -1.26
C VAL A 8 -0.88 -4.14 -2.61
N ARG A 9 -1.35 -5.38 -2.64
CA ARG A 9 -1.75 -6.03 -3.89
C ARG A 9 -3.09 -5.46 -4.39
N SER A 10 -3.17 -5.16 -5.67
CA SER A 10 -4.40 -4.76 -6.34
C SER A 10 -5.27 -5.98 -6.69
N ASN A 11 -6.54 -5.75 -7.04
CA ASN A 11 -7.45 -6.81 -7.50
C ASN A 11 -6.92 -7.62 -8.69
N LYS A 12 -6.01 -7.04 -9.50
CA LYS A 12 -5.38 -7.71 -10.66
C LYS A 12 -4.04 -8.37 -10.30
N GLY A 13 -3.75 -8.55 -9.01
CA GLY A 13 -2.51 -9.16 -8.50
C GLY A 13 -1.28 -8.25 -8.53
N LYS A 14 -1.33 -7.10 -9.23
CA LYS A 14 -0.20 -6.15 -9.31
C LYS A 14 0.03 -5.43 -7.99
N LEU A 15 1.30 -5.21 -7.63
CA LEU A 15 1.68 -4.43 -6.46
C LEU A 15 1.39 -2.94 -6.65
N THR A 16 0.89 -2.32 -5.58
CA THR A 16 0.76 -0.88 -5.42
C THR A 16 1.60 -0.47 -4.22
N LEU A 17 2.46 0.52 -4.39
CA LEU A 17 3.17 1.13 -3.28
C LEU A 17 2.33 2.24 -2.67
N CYS A 18 2.24 2.28 -1.35
CA CYS A 18 1.59 3.31 -0.55
C CYS A 18 2.65 4.01 0.31
N HIS A 19 2.79 5.33 0.17
CA HIS A 19 3.76 6.13 0.93
C HIS A 19 3.31 7.59 1.01
N GLY A 20 3.39 8.21 2.19
CA GLY A 20 3.11 9.64 2.37
C GLY A 20 1.72 10.10 1.91
N GLY A 21 0.70 9.24 2.01
CA GLY A 21 -0.65 9.56 1.53
C GLY A 21 -0.83 9.48 0.00
N PHE A 22 0.16 8.97 -0.73
CA PHE A 22 0.09 8.74 -2.17
C PHE A 22 0.19 7.27 -2.52
N THR A 23 -0.31 6.92 -3.72
CA THR A 23 -0.12 5.58 -4.29
C THR A 23 0.66 5.60 -5.59
N TYR A 24 1.42 4.53 -5.80
CA TYR A 24 2.28 4.38 -6.97
C TYR A 24 2.13 2.98 -7.57
N THR A 25 2.20 2.91 -8.90
CA THR A 25 2.31 1.66 -9.65
C THR A 25 3.75 1.39 -10.02
N GLU A 26 4.12 0.11 -10.03
CA GLU A 26 5.44 -0.32 -10.49
C GLU A 26 5.60 0.07 -11.97
N HIS A 27 6.70 0.75 -12.28
CA HIS A 27 7.05 1.10 -13.64
C HIS A 27 8.13 0.17 -14.21
N SER A 28 9.23 -0.01 -13.47
CA SER A 28 10.33 -0.87 -13.90
C SER A 28 11.22 -1.27 -12.73
N ARG A 29 11.91 -2.40 -12.87
CA ARG A 29 12.93 -2.87 -11.91
C ARG A 29 14.31 -2.77 -12.55
N ASN A 30 15.31 -2.37 -11.78
CA ASN A 30 16.71 -2.40 -12.19
C ASN A 30 17.50 -3.27 -11.20
N LEU A 31 17.79 -4.49 -11.63
CA LEU A 31 18.48 -5.49 -10.81
C LEU A 31 19.95 -5.13 -10.57
N ARG A 32 20.62 -4.48 -11.54
CA ARG A 32 22.01 -4.05 -11.39
C ARG A 32 22.17 -2.98 -10.31
N LEU A 33 21.21 -2.08 -10.22
CA LEU A 33 21.20 -0.98 -9.23
C LEU A 33 20.35 -1.30 -8.00
N LEU A 34 19.86 -2.55 -7.88
CA LEU A 34 19.04 -3.05 -6.77
C LEU A 34 17.88 -2.11 -6.40
N LYS A 35 17.15 -1.60 -7.39
CA LYS A 35 16.03 -0.66 -7.15
C LYS A 35 14.81 -0.89 -8.04
N ILE A 36 13.66 -0.48 -7.52
CA ILE A 36 12.39 -0.43 -8.23
C ILE A 36 12.03 1.03 -8.47
N TYR A 37 11.56 1.33 -9.67
CA TYR A 37 11.01 2.62 -10.06
C TYR A 37 9.49 2.55 -10.03
N TRP A 38 8.88 3.46 -9.28
CA TRP A 38 7.44 3.58 -9.15
C TRP A 38 6.97 4.93 -9.68
N ARG A 39 5.73 4.98 -10.16
CA ARG A 39 5.10 6.20 -10.70
C ARG A 39 3.78 6.44 -10.00
N CYS A 40 3.45 7.70 -9.73
CA CYS A 40 2.17 8.06 -9.12
C CYS A 40 1.01 7.47 -9.94
N THR A 41 -0.05 7.02 -9.26
CA THR A 41 -1.27 6.50 -9.88
C THR A 41 -2.09 7.59 -10.58
N GLU A 42 -2.08 8.84 -10.06
CA GLU A 42 -2.80 9.99 -10.63
C GLU A 42 -2.07 10.57 -11.85
N ARG A 43 -1.80 9.72 -12.85
CA ARG A 43 -0.96 10.01 -14.03
C ARG A 43 -1.50 11.13 -14.92
N SER A 44 -2.80 11.39 -14.87
CA SER A 44 -3.45 12.45 -15.64
C SER A 44 -2.99 13.84 -15.16
N VAL A 45 -2.64 13.97 -13.89
CA VAL A 45 -2.29 15.26 -13.25
C VAL A 45 -0.91 15.26 -12.61
N CYS A 46 -0.27 14.09 -12.44
CA CYS A 46 0.98 13.95 -11.71
C CYS A 46 2.03 13.07 -12.41
N ASN A 47 3.26 13.58 -12.42
CA ASN A 47 4.44 12.88 -12.96
C ASN A 47 5.43 12.41 -11.89
N ALA A 48 5.07 12.51 -10.61
CA ALA A 48 5.93 12.12 -9.51
C ALA A 48 6.36 10.64 -9.60
N ARG A 49 7.59 10.39 -9.15
CA ARG A 49 8.22 9.08 -9.09
C ARG A 49 8.85 8.88 -7.73
N ILE A 50 8.81 7.63 -7.27
CA ILE A 50 9.51 7.19 -6.06
C ILE A 50 10.32 5.95 -6.41
N HIS A 51 11.50 5.83 -5.83
CA HIS A 51 12.39 4.70 -6.01
C HIS A 51 12.54 3.97 -4.68
N THR A 52 12.49 2.64 -4.72
CA THR A 52 12.74 1.81 -3.54
C THR A 52 13.86 0.81 -3.83
N ASN A 53 14.38 0.16 -2.79
CA ASN A 53 15.16 -1.06 -2.93
C ASN A 53 14.30 -2.23 -3.48
N LEU A 54 14.96 -3.36 -3.79
CA LEU A 54 14.29 -4.61 -4.24
C LEU A 54 13.71 -5.46 -3.10
N ASP A 55 14.14 -5.24 -1.86
CA ASP A 55 13.69 -6.05 -0.72
C ASP A 55 12.28 -5.64 -0.30
N GLU A 56 11.30 -6.47 -0.65
CA GLU A 56 9.88 -6.27 -0.30
C GLU A 56 9.62 -6.44 1.21
N ALA A 57 10.45 -7.20 1.94
CA ALA A 57 10.30 -7.40 3.39
C ALA A 57 10.87 -6.22 4.19
N HIS A 58 11.94 -5.60 3.70
CA HIS A 58 12.57 -4.42 4.31
C HIS A 58 12.59 -3.25 3.33
N LEU A 59 11.40 -2.83 2.91
CA LEU A 59 11.25 -1.81 1.89
C LEU A 59 11.72 -0.44 2.40
N ARG A 60 12.50 0.27 1.57
CA ARG A 60 13.10 1.58 1.87
C ARG A 60 12.99 2.51 0.67
N VAL A 61 12.65 3.77 0.94
CA VAL A 61 12.69 4.83 -0.07
C VAL A 61 14.14 5.24 -0.33
N LEU A 62 14.56 5.17 -1.60
CA LEU A 62 15.86 5.63 -2.07
C LEU A 62 15.82 7.06 -2.61
N ARG A 63 14.67 7.44 -3.19
CA ARG A 63 14.41 8.77 -3.73
C ARG A 63 12.91 8.96 -3.87
N GLU A 64 12.43 10.16 -3.56
CA GLU A 64 11.06 10.59 -3.84
C GLU A 64 11.06 11.94 -4.56
N ALA A 65 10.11 12.11 -5.47
CA ALA A 65 9.85 13.38 -6.14
C ALA A 65 8.56 13.99 -5.59
N LYS A 66 8.52 15.33 -5.53
CA LYS A 66 7.35 16.07 -5.08
C LYS A 66 6.14 15.83 -5.98
N HIS A 67 4.97 15.65 -5.38
CA HIS A 67 3.69 15.59 -6.07
C HIS A 67 3.21 16.99 -6.46
N ILE A 68 2.62 17.09 -7.65
CA ILE A 68 2.07 18.33 -8.22
C ILE A 68 0.67 18.01 -8.73
N GLY A 69 -0.28 18.93 -8.50
CA GLY A 69 -1.63 18.83 -9.06
C GLY A 69 -2.59 17.92 -8.30
N HIS A 70 -2.18 17.34 -7.16
CA HIS A 70 -3.08 16.63 -6.25
C HIS A 70 -2.51 16.56 -4.83
N LEU A 71 -3.38 16.33 -3.85
CA LEU A 71 -3.05 16.23 -2.43
C LEU A 71 -2.92 14.77 -1.99
N PRO A 72 -2.22 14.50 -0.88
CA PRO A 72 -2.23 13.18 -0.26
C PRO A 72 -3.62 12.84 0.27
N ASP A 73 -4.03 11.58 0.10
CA ASP A 73 -5.30 11.05 0.61
C ASP A 73 -5.06 9.79 1.45
N HIS A 74 -4.71 10.01 2.71
CA HIS A 74 -4.47 8.94 3.68
C HIS A 74 -5.73 8.09 3.91
N ARG A 75 -6.92 8.70 3.87
CA ARG A 75 -8.18 7.99 4.14
C ARG A 75 -8.51 7.00 3.03
N ALA A 76 -8.38 7.42 1.78
CA ALA A 76 -8.57 6.52 0.64
C ALA A 76 -7.57 5.36 0.65
N ILE A 77 -6.32 5.61 1.04
CA ILE A 77 -5.30 4.57 1.16
C ILE A 77 -5.64 3.56 2.26
N GLU A 78 -6.02 4.02 3.45
CA GLU A 78 -6.41 3.12 4.55
C GLU A 78 -7.64 2.29 4.18
N ALA A 79 -8.67 2.91 3.58
CA ALA A 79 -9.84 2.18 3.07
C ALA A 79 -9.44 1.11 2.04
N LYS A 80 -8.52 1.44 1.13
CA LYS A 80 -7.99 0.49 0.14
C LYS A 80 -7.27 -0.68 0.81
N LYS A 81 -6.45 -0.43 1.83
CA LYS A 81 -5.75 -1.48 2.59
C LYS A 81 -6.74 -2.43 3.26
N VAL A 82 -7.76 -1.89 3.94
CA VAL A 82 -8.81 -2.68 4.60
C VAL A 82 -9.52 -3.58 3.58
N VAL A 83 -9.96 -3.02 2.45
CA VAL A 83 -10.64 -3.78 1.39
C VAL A 83 -9.75 -4.88 0.81
N GLN A 84 -8.46 -4.62 0.59
CA GLN A 84 -7.54 -5.65 0.10
C GLN A 84 -7.26 -6.72 1.16
N GLY A 85 -7.23 -6.34 2.44
CA GLY A 85 -7.15 -7.27 3.56
C GLY A 85 -8.33 -8.24 3.58
N ILE A 86 -9.56 -7.72 3.44
CA ILE A 86 -10.79 -8.53 3.33
C ILE A 86 -10.66 -9.54 2.19
N LYS A 87 -10.26 -9.07 1.01
CA LYS A 87 -10.16 -9.92 -0.18
C LYS A 87 -9.12 -11.01 -0.04
N ARG A 88 -7.96 -10.70 0.55
CA ARG A 88 -6.92 -11.68 0.83
C ARG A 88 -7.42 -12.75 1.79
N HIS A 89 -8.02 -12.32 2.89
CA HIS A 89 -8.59 -13.24 3.89
C HIS A 89 -9.63 -14.18 3.27
N ALA A 90 -10.57 -13.64 2.51
CA ALA A 90 -11.58 -14.45 1.82
C ALA A 90 -10.97 -15.43 0.80
N ALA A 91 -9.87 -15.06 0.13
CA ALA A 91 -9.17 -15.96 -0.79
C ALA A 91 -8.40 -17.08 -0.05
N GLU A 92 -7.86 -16.79 1.14
CA GLU A 92 -7.17 -17.76 2.00
C GLU A 92 -8.16 -18.69 2.72
N HIS A 93 -9.39 -18.22 2.97
CA HIS A 93 -10.45 -18.93 3.68
C HIS A 93 -11.76 -18.99 2.86
N PRO A 94 -11.79 -19.72 1.73
CA PRO A 94 -12.90 -19.67 0.76
C PRO A 94 -14.23 -20.22 1.29
N ASN A 95 -14.19 -21.05 2.34
CA ASN A 95 -15.37 -21.66 2.96
C ASN A 95 -15.85 -20.91 4.22
N GLU A 96 -15.19 -19.80 4.59
CA GLU A 96 -15.57 -19.03 5.76
C GLU A 96 -16.79 -18.14 5.44
N PRO A 97 -17.87 -18.21 6.24
CA PRO A 97 -19.03 -17.35 6.10
C PRO A 97 -18.66 -15.85 6.12
N PRO A 98 -19.32 -15.01 5.29
CA PRO A 98 -19.03 -13.57 5.22
C PRO A 98 -19.08 -12.83 6.55
N GLN A 99 -19.86 -13.34 7.51
CA GLN A 99 -19.99 -12.75 8.84
C GLN A 99 -18.71 -12.92 9.67
N GLN A 100 -18.06 -14.09 9.62
CA GLN A 100 -16.83 -14.36 10.36
C GLN A 100 -15.63 -13.59 9.79
N VAL A 101 -15.57 -13.41 8.47
CA VAL A 101 -14.56 -12.56 7.79
C VAL A 101 -14.67 -11.10 8.27
N ARG A 102 -15.89 -10.58 8.48
CA ARG A 102 -16.11 -9.22 8.98
C ARG A 102 -15.66 -9.06 10.44
N GLU A 103 -15.94 -10.06 11.26
CA GLU A 103 -15.62 -10.05 12.69
C GLU A 103 -14.10 -10.12 12.96
N ALA A 104 -13.36 -10.99 12.25
CA ALA A 104 -11.90 -11.12 12.37
C ALA A 104 -11.13 -9.80 12.12
N LEU A 105 -11.66 -8.96 11.23
CA LEU A 105 -11.06 -7.66 10.89
C LEU A 105 -11.41 -6.56 11.88
N SER A 106 -12.62 -6.59 12.45
CA SER A 106 -12.99 -5.69 13.54
C SER A 106 -12.09 -5.91 14.77
N ALA A 107 -11.77 -7.18 15.08
CA ALA A 107 -10.83 -7.54 16.15
C ALA A 107 -9.39 -7.08 15.86
N SER A 108 -8.92 -7.24 14.63
CA SER A 108 -7.56 -6.82 14.21
C SER A 108 -7.36 -5.29 14.22
N THR A 109 -8.44 -4.52 14.00
CA THR A 109 -8.43 -3.05 14.05
C THR A 109 -8.48 -2.54 15.50
N ALA A 110 -9.25 -3.20 16.36
CA ALA A 110 -9.33 -2.89 17.79
C ALA A 110 -7.99 -3.15 18.51
N MET A 111 -7.28 -4.23 18.16
CA MET A 111 -5.97 -4.56 18.77
C MET A 111 -4.85 -3.55 18.45
N ARG A 112 -4.95 -2.77 17.37
CA ARG A 112 -3.96 -1.72 17.03
C ARG A 112 -4.20 -0.39 17.74
N SER A 113 -5.36 -0.22 18.37
CA SER A 113 -5.74 1.01 19.08
C SER A 113 -5.53 0.92 20.58
N GLY A 114 -5.02 -0.21 21.08
CA GLY A 114 -4.85 -0.50 22.51
C GLY A 114 -3.40 -0.69 22.89
N THR A 115 -2.61 0.37 22.97
CA THR A 115 -1.44 0.45 23.87
C THR A 115 -1.06 1.91 24.06
N ALA A 116 -1.81 2.57 24.94
CA ALA A 116 -1.38 3.78 25.64
C ALA A 116 -1.93 3.69 27.06
N LEU A 117 -1.09 3.19 27.96
CA LEU A 117 -1.18 3.42 29.41
C LEU A 117 0.19 3.93 29.83
#